data_AF-A0A6I9IKW6-F1
#
_entry.id   AF-A0A6I9IKW6-F1
#
_cell.length_a   1.000
_cell.length_b   1.000
_cell.length_c   1.000
_cell.angle_alpha   90.00
_cell.angle_beta   90.00
_cell.angle_gamma   90.00
#
_symmetry.space_group_name_H-M   'P 1'
#
loop_
_entity.id
_entity.type
_entity.pdbx_description
1 polymer ?
#
loop_
_entity_poly.entity_id
_entity_poly.type
_entity_poly.pdbx_seq_one_letter_code
_entity_poly.pdbx_strand_id
1 'polypeptide(L)'
;MRMLWWLLVFFALGLRAWGVSTTVSRKEWGADAVSCSTQLALPVNFLVTHHVPGLECHNQTACSQRLRELQAHHVRSGWCDVAYNFLVGDDGRVYEGAGWDVQGMHTQGYNNISLGLAFFGTKEGHSPSPAARAAMKGLISSAVQRGHLSPTYVQPLLVKGESCLAPQQKASPKKACPLIVLRSVWEARETHCAKMNLPAKYVIIIHTAGRTCNKSDECRVLVRDIQSHFMDREDSCDIGYNFLVGQDGVVYEGVGWRVQGSHSPGYNDIALGLAFMGTFSGTPPNAAIVEKFQVEISGYAS
;
A
#
# COMPACT_ATOMS: atom_id res chain seq x y z
N MET A 1 -12.76 -29.39 61.26
CA MET A 1 -12.16 -29.35 59.91
C MET A 1 -12.69 -28.10 59.22
N ARG A 2 -11.80 -27.26 58.69
CA ARG A 2 -11.99 -25.82 58.41
C ARG A 2 -12.98 -25.50 57.29
N MET A 3 -13.79 -24.46 57.52
CA MET A 3 -14.46 -23.65 56.48
C MET A 3 -13.41 -23.07 55.51
N LEU A 4 -13.68 -23.10 54.20
CA LEU A 4 -13.01 -22.23 53.24
C LEU A 4 -14.04 -21.46 52.40
N TRP A 5 -13.87 -20.15 52.44
CA TRP A 5 -14.68 -19.09 51.85
C TRP A 5 -13.98 -18.65 50.56
N TRP A 6 -14.73 -18.65 49.45
CA TRP A 6 -14.64 -17.79 48.26
C TRP A 6 -13.31 -17.61 47.51
N LEU A 7 -13.37 -17.76 46.18
CA LEU A 7 -12.75 -16.84 45.19
C LEU A 7 -13.44 -17.06 43.83
N LEU A 8 -14.50 -16.28 43.58
CA LEU A 8 -15.01 -16.07 42.21
C LEU A 8 -14.06 -15.09 41.53
N VAL A 9 -13.17 -15.61 40.69
CA VAL A 9 -12.35 -14.79 39.79
C VAL A 9 -13.25 -14.32 38.64
N PHE A 10 -13.74 -13.08 38.73
CA PHE A 10 -14.33 -12.40 37.58
C PHE A 10 -13.22 -12.11 36.56
N PHE A 11 -13.15 -12.90 35.50
CA PHE A 11 -12.36 -12.57 34.32
C PHE A 11 -13.03 -11.39 33.61
N ALA A 12 -12.60 -10.17 33.94
CA ALA A 12 -12.94 -9.00 33.17
C ALA A 12 -12.24 -9.11 31.80
N LEU A 13 -12.93 -9.68 30.82
CA LEU A 13 -12.57 -9.56 29.41
C LEU A 13 -12.68 -8.08 29.04
N GLY A 14 -11.57 -7.36 29.13
CA GLY A 14 -11.46 -6.03 28.57
C GLY A 14 -11.62 -6.11 27.06
N LEU A 15 -12.83 -5.81 26.57
CA LEU A 15 -13.02 -5.44 25.17
C LEU A 15 -12.18 -4.18 24.92
N ARG A 16 -11.03 -4.33 24.28
CA ARG A 16 -10.38 -3.20 23.60
C ARG A 16 -11.38 -2.70 22.57
N ALA A 17 -12.00 -1.56 22.85
CA ALA A 17 -12.81 -0.83 21.87
C ALA A 17 -11.87 -0.36 20.76
N TRP A 18 -11.80 -1.13 19.68
CA TRP A 18 -11.23 -0.64 18.43
C TRP A 18 -12.22 0.43 17.97
N GLY A 19 -11.78 1.69 17.91
CA GLY A 19 -12.66 2.82 17.66
C GLY A 19 -13.60 2.53 16.49
N VAL A 20 -14.90 2.46 16.76
CA VAL A 20 -15.92 2.24 15.75
C VAL A 20 -15.89 3.46 14.83
N SER A 21 -15.25 3.33 13.68
CA SER A 21 -15.27 4.40 12.69
C SER A 21 -16.70 4.55 12.18
N THR A 22 -17.27 5.74 12.34
CA THR A 22 -18.63 6.02 11.86
C THR A 22 -18.62 6.04 10.34
N THR A 23 -19.33 5.11 9.72
CA THR A 23 -19.54 5.10 8.28
C THR A 23 -20.70 6.04 7.95
N VAL A 24 -20.45 6.98 7.04
CA VAL A 24 -21.43 7.87 6.42
C VAL A 24 -21.88 7.21 5.12
N SER A 25 -23.11 6.70 5.14
CA SER A 25 -23.74 6.04 4.00
C SER A 25 -23.96 6.99 2.84
N ARG A 26 -24.17 6.42 1.65
CA ARG A 26 -24.55 7.19 0.44
C ARG A 26 -25.71 8.16 0.66
N LYS A 27 -26.73 7.72 1.40
CA LYS A 27 -27.89 8.56 1.72
C LYS A 27 -27.49 9.75 2.60
N GLU A 28 -26.61 9.53 3.58
CA GLU A 28 -26.23 10.57 4.55
C GLU A 28 -25.34 11.66 3.94
N TRP A 29 -24.46 11.33 3.01
CA TRP A 29 -23.66 12.34 2.30
C TRP A 29 -24.37 12.92 1.07
N GLY A 30 -25.57 12.44 0.73
CA GLY A 30 -26.39 12.96 -0.36
C GLY A 30 -25.90 12.55 -1.74
N ALA A 31 -25.58 11.26 -1.90
CA ALA A 31 -25.14 10.67 -3.15
C ALA A 31 -26.22 10.66 -4.22
N ASP A 32 -25.81 10.87 -5.46
CA ASP A 32 -26.61 10.47 -6.61
C ASP A 32 -26.68 8.92 -6.71
N ALA A 33 -27.66 8.42 -7.46
CA ALA A 33 -27.84 6.99 -7.67
C ALA A 33 -26.60 6.35 -8.32
N VAL A 34 -26.13 5.23 -7.76
CA VAL A 34 -25.02 4.45 -8.33
C VAL A 34 -25.46 3.89 -9.67
N SER A 35 -24.67 4.12 -10.73
CA SER A 35 -24.88 3.44 -12.02
C SER A 35 -23.93 2.27 -12.24
N CYS A 36 -22.96 2.06 -11.36
CA CYS A 36 -22.06 0.91 -11.38
C CYS A 36 -22.78 -0.36 -10.88
N SER A 37 -22.78 -1.43 -11.68
CA SER A 37 -23.51 -2.66 -11.36
C SER A 37 -22.65 -3.92 -11.27
N THR A 38 -21.41 -3.88 -11.76
CA THR A 38 -20.51 -5.03 -11.78
C THR A 38 -20.12 -5.41 -10.35
N GLN A 39 -20.30 -6.68 -9.99
CA GLN A 39 -20.03 -7.19 -8.65
C GLN A 39 -18.58 -7.69 -8.54
N LEU A 40 -17.99 -7.53 -7.36
CA LEU A 40 -16.72 -8.13 -6.98
C LEU A 40 -16.90 -9.60 -6.61
N ALA A 41 -15.92 -10.44 -6.95
CA ALA A 41 -15.79 -11.76 -6.36
C ALA A 41 -15.10 -11.63 -5.00
N LEU A 42 -15.84 -11.85 -3.91
CA LEU A 42 -15.34 -11.69 -2.54
C LEU A 42 -14.84 -13.03 -1.94
N PRO A 43 -13.85 -13.00 -1.02
CA PRO A 43 -13.06 -11.82 -0.64
C PRO A 43 -12.13 -11.37 -1.78
N VAL A 44 -11.94 -10.07 -1.94
CA VAL A 44 -10.88 -9.58 -2.84
C VAL A 44 -9.50 -9.83 -2.22
N ASN A 45 -8.50 -10.04 -3.07
CA ASN A 45 -7.12 -10.30 -2.63
C ASN A 45 -6.24 -9.05 -2.60
N PHE A 46 -6.75 -7.91 -3.07
CA PHE A 46 -5.97 -6.68 -3.19
C PHE A 46 -6.66 -5.51 -2.50
N LEU A 47 -5.85 -4.66 -1.89
CA LEU A 47 -6.27 -3.37 -1.35
C LEU A 47 -5.47 -2.28 -2.07
N VAL A 48 -6.15 -1.35 -2.73
CA VAL A 48 -5.47 -0.20 -3.33
C VAL A 48 -5.82 1.06 -2.56
N THR A 49 -4.79 1.72 -2.00
CA THR A 49 -4.97 2.98 -1.29
C THR A 49 -4.63 4.17 -2.17
N HIS A 50 -5.52 5.15 -2.18
CA HIS A 50 -5.39 6.39 -2.93
C HIS A 50 -5.36 7.60 -1.99
N HIS A 51 -4.88 8.70 -2.53
CA HIS A 51 -5.01 10.04 -1.96
C HIS A 51 -5.62 10.92 -3.03
N VAL A 52 -6.66 11.69 -2.72
CA VAL A 52 -7.34 12.55 -3.69
C VAL A 52 -7.01 14.02 -3.38
N PRO A 53 -6.03 14.63 -4.08
CA PRO A 53 -5.59 15.98 -3.77
C PRO A 53 -6.71 17.01 -3.96
N GLY A 54 -6.74 18.00 -3.07
CA GLY A 54 -7.69 19.12 -3.16
C GLY A 54 -9.09 18.83 -2.62
N LEU A 55 -9.30 17.69 -1.95
CA LEU A 55 -10.56 17.32 -1.31
C LEU A 55 -10.52 17.40 0.22
N GLU A 56 -9.50 18.02 0.80
CA GLU A 56 -9.38 18.23 2.25
C GLU A 56 -10.69 18.73 2.89
N CYS A 57 -11.05 18.10 4.01
CA CYS A 57 -12.28 18.37 4.74
C CYS A 57 -12.14 17.91 6.20
N HIS A 58 -12.70 18.68 7.15
CA HIS A 58 -12.53 18.43 8.59
C HIS A 58 -13.85 18.24 9.36
N ASN A 59 -14.97 18.18 8.66
CA ASN A 59 -16.27 17.87 9.25
C ASN A 59 -17.20 17.21 8.23
N GLN A 60 -18.24 16.55 8.72
CA GLN A 60 -19.14 15.75 7.88
C GLN A 60 -19.81 16.56 6.77
N THR A 61 -20.23 17.79 7.05
CA THR A 61 -20.89 18.65 6.05
C THR A 61 -19.94 18.97 4.90
N ALA A 62 -18.70 19.38 5.23
CA ALA A 62 -17.67 19.70 4.25
C ALA A 62 -17.25 18.46 3.45
N CYS A 63 -16.97 17.34 4.12
CA CYS A 63 -16.57 16.10 3.45
C CYS A 63 -17.68 15.56 2.53
N SER A 64 -18.94 15.62 2.96
CA SER A 64 -20.08 15.23 2.13
C SER A 64 -20.21 16.12 0.91
N GLN A 65 -19.99 17.44 1.05
CA GLN A 65 -19.98 18.36 -0.08
C GLN A 65 -18.85 18.04 -1.07
N ARG A 66 -17.63 17.83 -0.57
CA ARG A 66 -16.47 17.44 -1.39
C ARG A 66 -16.69 16.13 -2.14
N LEU A 67 -17.33 15.16 -1.50
CA LEU A 67 -17.64 13.89 -2.13
C LEU A 67 -18.69 14.02 -3.25
N ARG A 68 -19.73 14.86 -3.07
CA ARG A 68 -20.68 15.18 -4.15
C ARG A 68 -20.00 15.87 -5.33
N GLU A 69 -19.11 16.82 -5.06
CA GLU A 69 -18.31 17.50 -6.10
C GLU A 69 -17.46 16.49 -6.90
N LEU A 70 -16.80 15.56 -6.20
CA LEU A 70 -16.01 14.48 -6.80
C LEU A 70 -16.88 13.52 -7.63
N GLN A 71 -18.02 13.07 -7.09
CA GLN A 71 -18.96 12.21 -7.80
C GLN A 71 -19.41 12.86 -9.10
N ALA A 72 -19.84 14.13 -9.04
CA ALA A 72 -20.28 14.87 -10.21
C ALA A 72 -19.15 15.04 -11.25
N HIS A 73 -17.91 15.24 -10.81
CA HIS A 73 -16.76 15.31 -11.71
C HIS A 73 -16.48 13.96 -12.42
N HIS A 74 -16.48 12.85 -11.68
CA HIS A 74 -16.29 11.52 -12.24
C HIS A 74 -17.41 11.15 -13.23
N VAL A 75 -18.67 11.40 -12.87
CA VAL A 75 -19.81 11.14 -13.75
C VAL A 75 -19.72 11.96 -15.05
N ARG A 76 -19.37 13.25 -14.96
CA ARG A 76 -19.09 14.08 -16.15
C ARG A 76 -17.92 13.57 -17.00
N SER A 77 -16.98 12.84 -16.39
CA SER A 77 -15.84 12.22 -17.06
C SER A 77 -16.16 10.84 -17.64
N GLY A 78 -17.43 10.44 -17.65
CA GLY A 78 -17.91 9.19 -18.25
C GLY A 78 -17.89 7.99 -17.31
N TRP A 79 -17.66 8.20 -16.02
CA TRP A 79 -17.65 7.13 -15.02
C TRP A 79 -19.07 6.88 -14.50
N CYS A 80 -19.38 5.64 -14.10
CA CYS A 80 -20.70 5.28 -13.58
C CYS A 80 -20.98 5.82 -12.15
N ASP A 81 -19.96 6.24 -11.41
CA ASP A 81 -20.03 6.81 -10.07
C ASP A 81 -18.65 7.35 -9.65
N VAL A 82 -18.50 7.75 -8.38
CA VAL A 82 -17.20 7.93 -7.74
C VAL A 82 -16.34 6.66 -7.85
N ALA A 83 -15.06 6.80 -8.19
CA ALA A 83 -14.17 5.67 -8.48
C ALA A 83 -13.93 4.70 -7.30
N TYR A 84 -13.97 5.20 -6.08
CA TYR A 84 -13.48 4.50 -4.90
C TYR A 84 -14.61 3.75 -4.20
N ASN A 85 -14.29 2.61 -3.58
CA ASN A 85 -15.22 1.85 -2.74
C ASN A 85 -15.55 2.64 -1.47
N PHE A 86 -14.53 3.23 -0.83
CA PHE A 86 -14.69 4.09 0.33
C PHE A 86 -13.67 5.22 0.34
N LEU A 87 -14.02 6.33 1.00
CA LEU A 87 -13.13 7.46 1.24
C LEU A 87 -13.07 7.81 2.73
N VAL A 88 -11.95 8.34 3.22
CA VAL A 88 -11.76 8.65 4.65
C VAL A 88 -11.31 10.10 4.84
N GLY A 89 -12.15 10.88 5.51
CA GLY A 89 -11.92 12.31 5.76
C GLY A 89 -11.03 12.57 6.97
N ASP A 90 -10.47 13.78 7.07
CA ASP A 90 -9.68 14.19 8.25
C ASP A 90 -10.54 14.36 9.50
N ASP A 91 -11.87 14.35 9.35
CA ASP A 91 -12.86 14.23 10.42
C ASP A 91 -12.94 12.83 11.04
N GLY A 92 -12.18 11.85 10.52
CA GLY A 92 -12.13 10.48 11.03
C GLY A 92 -13.34 9.61 10.65
N ARG A 93 -14.15 10.05 9.68
CA ARG A 93 -15.31 9.29 9.17
C ARG A 93 -14.97 8.56 7.87
N VAL A 94 -15.63 7.43 7.67
CA VAL A 94 -15.57 6.67 6.42
C VAL A 94 -16.80 7.03 5.59
N TYR A 95 -16.62 7.40 4.33
CA TYR A 95 -17.69 7.73 3.39
C TYR A 95 -17.83 6.61 2.38
N GLU A 96 -19.06 6.10 2.24
CA GLU A 96 -19.39 5.04 1.30
C GLU A 96 -19.39 5.55 -0.15
N GLY A 97 -18.51 5.00 -0.98
CA GLY A 97 -18.51 5.19 -2.43
C GLY A 97 -19.27 4.07 -3.13
N ALA A 98 -18.59 3.28 -3.96
CA ALA A 98 -19.18 2.09 -4.59
C ALA A 98 -19.62 1.01 -3.57
N GLY A 99 -19.10 1.04 -2.34
CA GLY A 99 -19.43 0.08 -1.30
C GLY A 99 -18.60 -1.20 -1.36
N TRP A 100 -19.02 -2.25 -0.66
CA TRP A 100 -18.23 -3.48 -0.50
C TRP A 100 -18.30 -4.43 -1.68
N ASP A 101 -19.47 -4.53 -2.32
CA ASP A 101 -19.78 -5.60 -3.27
C ASP A 101 -19.64 -5.15 -4.72
N VAL A 102 -19.60 -3.85 -4.98
CA VAL A 102 -19.54 -3.28 -6.34
C VAL A 102 -18.10 -2.94 -6.71
N GLN A 103 -17.73 -3.32 -7.93
CA GLN A 103 -16.45 -2.96 -8.54
C GLN A 103 -16.37 -1.42 -8.73
N GLY A 104 -15.29 -0.83 -8.24
CA GLY A 104 -14.97 0.58 -8.46
C GLY A 104 -14.30 0.85 -9.82
N MET A 105 -13.81 2.08 -10.00
CA MET A 105 -13.04 2.52 -11.19
C MET A 105 -11.70 3.19 -10.82
N HIS A 106 -11.24 2.98 -9.59
CA HIS A 106 -10.08 3.64 -9.00
C HIS A 106 -8.73 3.24 -9.61
N THR A 107 -8.60 2.02 -10.15
CA THR A 107 -7.35 1.47 -10.65
C THR A 107 -7.57 0.53 -11.83
N GLN A 108 -7.20 0.98 -13.02
CA GLN A 108 -7.21 0.13 -14.21
C GLN A 108 -6.40 -1.16 -13.99
N GLY A 109 -6.98 -2.31 -14.32
CA GLY A 109 -6.38 -3.64 -14.12
C GLY A 109 -6.60 -4.26 -12.74
N TYR A 110 -7.03 -3.48 -11.73
CA TYR A 110 -7.29 -3.99 -10.37
C TYR A 110 -8.74 -3.82 -9.92
N ASN A 111 -9.54 -3.00 -10.61
CA ASN A 111 -10.92 -2.69 -10.24
C ASN A 111 -11.79 -3.93 -9.92
N ASN A 112 -11.60 -5.04 -10.62
CA ASN A 112 -12.39 -6.27 -10.45
C ASN A 112 -11.88 -7.23 -9.36
N ILE A 113 -10.69 -6.99 -8.82
CA ILE A 113 -10.00 -7.89 -7.87
C ILE A 113 -9.54 -7.18 -6.59
N SER A 114 -9.96 -5.92 -6.39
CA SER A 114 -9.48 -5.10 -5.29
C SER A 114 -10.56 -4.18 -4.72
N LEU A 115 -10.35 -3.75 -3.48
CA LEU A 115 -11.05 -2.62 -2.88
C LEU A 115 -10.20 -1.36 -3.04
N GLY A 116 -10.77 -0.29 -3.59
CA GLY A 116 -10.16 1.02 -3.64
C GLY A 116 -10.58 1.89 -2.47
N LEU A 117 -9.64 2.18 -1.56
CA LEU A 117 -9.87 3.08 -0.43
C LEU A 117 -9.08 4.37 -0.64
N ALA A 118 -9.70 5.53 -0.44
CA ALA A 118 -9.01 6.81 -0.63
C ALA A 118 -9.01 7.68 0.63
N PHE A 119 -7.98 8.49 0.81
CA PHE A 119 -8.01 9.61 1.74
C PHE A 119 -8.49 10.88 1.01
N PHE A 120 -9.34 11.66 1.65
CA PHE A 120 -9.55 13.06 1.26
C PHE A 120 -8.22 13.78 1.50
N GLY A 121 -7.65 14.33 0.43
CA GLY A 121 -6.26 14.75 0.42
C GLY A 121 -6.05 16.24 0.32
N THR A 122 -4.93 16.72 0.86
CA THR A 122 -4.45 18.09 0.67
C THR A 122 -3.53 18.14 -0.56
N LYS A 123 -2.71 19.19 -0.72
CA LYS A 123 -1.64 19.19 -1.73
C LYS A 123 -0.59 18.13 -1.39
N GLU A 124 0.13 17.67 -2.41
CA GLU A 124 1.23 16.70 -2.26
C GLU A 124 2.18 17.08 -1.10
N GLY A 125 2.57 16.09 -0.28
CA GLY A 125 3.52 16.27 0.83
C GLY A 125 2.91 16.35 2.25
N HIS A 126 1.59 16.23 2.42
CA HIS A 126 0.98 16.15 3.75
C HIS A 126 0.36 14.77 4.02
N SER A 127 0.65 14.22 5.20
CA SER A 127 0.04 12.95 5.64
C SER A 127 -1.41 13.16 6.09
N PRO A 128 -2.32 12.19 5.86
CA PRO A 128 -3.70 12.25 6.39
C PRO A 128 -3.71 12.43 7.91
N SER A 129 -4.77 13.02 8.48
CA SER A 129 -4.85 13.27 9.92
C SER A 129 -4.75 11.97 10.75
N PRO A 130 -4.32 12.04 12.03
CA PRO A 130 -4.34 10.87 12.92
C PRO A 130 -5.73 10.20 12.99
N ALA A 131 -6.80 10.98 12.95
CA ALA A 131 -8.17 10.49 12.95
C ALA A 131 -8.49 9.73 11.65
N ALA A 132 -8.12 10.29 10.48
CA ALA A 132 -8.28 9.61 9.19
C ALA A 132 -7.50 8.28 9.15
N ARG A 133 -6.25 8.28 9.61
CA ARG A 133 -5.43 7.05 9.64
C ARG A 133 -6.05 5.98 10.56
N ALA A 134 -6.57 6.38 11.72
CA ALA A 134 -7.25 5.46 12.63
C ALA A 134 -8.53 4.88 12.00
N ALA A 135 -9.33 5.72 11.34
CA ALA A 135 -10.53 5.32 10.63
C ALA A 135 -10.22 4.34 9.48
N MET A 136 -9.19 4.61 8.68
CA MET A 136 -8.74 3.72 7.61
C MET A 136 -8.29 2.35 8.16
N LYS A 137 -7.53 2.32 9.27
CA LYS A 137 -7.14 1.07 9.93
C LYS A 137 -8.36 0.27 10.40
N GLY A 138 -9.34 0.95 11.01
CA GLY A 138 -10.60 0.34 11.42
C GLY A 138 -11.39 -0.22 10.24
N LEU A 139 -11.45 0.52 9.13
CA LEU A 139 -12.12 0.13 7.89
C LEU A 139 -11.51 -1.14 7.29
N ILE A 140 -10.19 -1.19 7.15
CA ILE A 140 -9.46 -2.35 6.63
C ILE A 140 -9.67 -3.57 7.53
N SER A 141 -9.58 -3.37 8.85
CA SER A 141 -9.80 -4.45 9.83
C SER A 141 -11.21 -5.03 9.70
N SER A 142 -12.20 -4.16 9.50
CA SER A 142 -13.59 -4.57 9.32
C SER A 142 -13.84 -5.25 7.97
N ALA A 143 -13.14 -4.83 6.91
CA ALA A 143 -13.18 -5.50 5.60
C ALA A 143 -12.68 -6.94 5.69
N VAL A 144 -11.58 -7.18 6.42
CA VAL A 144 -11.05 -8.53 6.66
C VAL A 144 -12.00 -9.36 7.53
N GLN A 145 -12.47 -8.79 8.65
CA GLN A 145 -13.36 -9.50 9.58
C GLN A 145 -14.68 -9.93 8.94
N ARG A 146 -15.21 -9.14 8.02
CA ARG A 146 -16.48 -9.41 7.32
C ARG A 146 -16.30 -10.22 6.03
N GLY A 147 -15.08 -10.61 5.66
CA GLY A 147 -14.82 -11.42 4.47
C GLY A 147 -14.92 -10.65 3.15
N HIS A 148 -14.85 -9.32 3.16
CA HIS A 148 -14.75 -8.53 1.93
C HIS A 148 -13.30 -8.46 1.42
N LEU A 149 -12.33 -8.50 2.33
CA LEU A 149 -10.90 -8.48 2.02
C LEU A 149 -10.23 -9.74 2.58
N SER A 150 -9.37 -10.38 1.79
CA SER A 150 -8.62 -11.56 2.23
C SER A 150 -7.74 -11.22 3.45
N PRO A 151 -7.61 -12.08 4.46
CA PRO A 151 -6.65 -11.87 5.56
C PRO A 151 -5.18 -11.78 5.11
N THR A 152 -4.86 -12.30 3.92
CA THR A 152 -3.53 -12.26 3.29
C THR A 152 -3.48 -11.31 2.09
N TYR A 153 -4.33 -10.27 2.09
CA TYR A 153 -4.40 -9.33 0.98
C TYR A 153 -3.04 -8.66 0.67
N VAL A 154 -2.86 -8.31 -0.60
CA VAL A 154 -1.69 -7.57 -1.09
C VAL A 154 -2.07 -6.10 -1.26
N GLN A 155 -1.23 -5.18 -0.76
CA GLN A 155 -1.41 -3.74 -0.92
C GLN A 155 -0.34 -3.17 -1.85
N PRO A 156 -0.57 -3.15 -3.18
CA PRO A 156 0.42 -2.60 -4.11
C PRO A 156 0.50 -1.07 -3.95
N LEU A 157 1.72 -0.53 -3.88
CA LEU A 157 1.92 0.91 -4.06
C LEU A 157 1.95 1.21 -5.56
N LEU A 158 0.89 1.85 -6.04
CA LEU A 158 0.79 2.24 -7.45
C LEU A 158 1.43 3.61 -7.64
N VAL A 159 2.66 3.62 -8.14
CA VAL A 159 3.36 4.85 -8.50
C VAL A 159 2.96 5.22 -9.93
N LYS A 160 2.37 6.41 -10.13
CA LYS A 160 2.19 6.96 -11.48
C LYS A 160 3.57 7.38 -11.99
N GLY A 161 4.05 6.73 -13.05
CA GLY A 161 5.37 7.02 -13.62
C GLY A 161 5.44 8.42 -14.23
N GLU A 162 6.54 9.12 -13.97
CA GLU A 162 7.02 10.24 -14.78
C GLU A 162 8.21 9.74 -15.60
N SER A 163 8.19 9.95 -16.92
CA SER A 163 9.26 9.49 -17.81
C SER A 163 10.54 10.31 -17.62
N CYS A 164 11.61 9.69 -17.11
CA CYS A 164 12.95 10.29 -17.07
C CYS A 164 13.72 10.20 -18.40
N LEU A 165 13.13 9.57 -19.44
CA LEU A 165 13.74 9.39 -20.76
C LEU A 165 13.19 10.36 -21.83
N ALA A 166 12.30 11.28 -21.45
CA ALA A 166 11.83 12.32 -22.37
C ALA A 166 12.97 13.30 -22.73
N PRO A 167 13.06 13.75 -23.99
CA PRO A 167 14.04 14.77 -24.38
C PRO A 167 13.87 16.02 -23.52
N GLN A 168 14.99 16.50 -22.98
CA GLN A 168 15.08 17.61 -22.03
C GLN A 168 14.22 18.81 -22.45
N GLN A 169 13.13 19.06 -21.74
CA GLN A 169 12.50 20.38 -21.71
C GLN A 169 12.71 21.03 -20.33
N LYS A 170 13.62 22.01 -20.36
CA LYS A 170 13.85 23.14 -19.45
C LYS A 170 13.59 22.92 -17.94
N ALA A 171 14.69 22.60 -17.26
CA ALA A 171 15.18 23.12 -15.98
C ALA A 171 14.15 23.48 -14.87
N SER A 172 13.58 22.45 -14.26
CA SER A 172 13.27 22.41 -12.82
C SER A 172 14.48 21.87 -12.03
N PRO A 173 14.61 22.15 -10.72
CA PRO A 173 15.79 21.77 -9.94
C PRO A 173 15.92 20.25 -9.90
N LYS A 174 17.10 19.75 -10.30
CA LYS A 174 17.43 18.33 -10.46
C LYS A 174 17.17 17.57 -9.16
N LYS A 175 16.13 16.73 -9.13
CA LYS A 175 15.98 15.67 -8.13
C LYS A 175 17.06 14.62 -8.41
N ALA A 176 17.99 14.43 -7.47
CA ALA A 176 19.08 13.47 -7.61
C ALA A 176 18.53 12.04 -7.52
N CYS A 177 18.94 11.15 -8.42
CA CYS A 177 18.60 9.73 -8.35
C CYS A 177 19.21 9.10 -7.07
N PRO A 178 18.53 8.12 -6.45
CA PRO A 178 19.08 7.46 -5.28
C PRO A 178 20.32 6.66 -5.64
N LEU A 179 21.30 6.74 -4.77
CA LEU A 179 22.44 5.83 -4.82
C LEU A 179 21.97 4.42 -4.46
N ILE A 180 22.01 3.51 -5.42
CA ILE A 180 21.75 2.08 -5.21
C ILE A 180 23.06 1.39 -4.87
N VAL A 181 23.10 0.70 -3.73
CA VAL A 181 24.20 -0.19 -3.36
C VAL A 181 24.13 -1.43 -4.24
N LEU A 182 25.07 -1.52 -5.17
CA LEU A 182 25.13 -2.59 -6.16
C LEU A 182 25.41 -3.95 -5.52
N ARG A 183 25.03 -5.01 -6.23
CA ARG A 183 25.29 -6.41 -5.85
C ARG A 183 26.73 -6.70 -5.45
N SER A 184 27.70 -6.12 -6.16
CA SER A 184 29.13 -6.29 -5.88
C SER A 184 29.53 -5.71 -4.52
N VAL A 185 28.87 -4.65 -4.05
CA VAL A 185 29.20 -3.95 -2.80
C VAL A 185 28.76 -4.75 -1.58
N TRP A 186 27.67 -5.51 -1.71
CA TRP A 186 27.23 -6.43 -0.66
C TRP A 186 27.62 -7.88 -0.96
N GLU A 187 28.56 -8.17 -1.86
CA GLU A 187 29.08 -9.53 -2.12
C GLU A 187 27.98 -10.55 -2.48
N ALA A 188 27.06 -10.15 -3.36
CA ALA A 188 25.99 -11.03 -3.83
C ALA A 188 26.52 -12.31 -4.48
N ARG A 189 25.87 -13.44 -4.19
CA ARG A 189 25.99 -14.67 -4.98
C ARG A 189 25.45 -14.45 -6.39
N GLU A 190 25.85 -15.29 -7.34
CA GLU A 190 25.32 -15.25 -8.70
C GLU A 190 23.81 -15.56 -8.73
N THR A 191 23.09 -14.91 -9.64
CA THR A 191 21.66 -15.15 -9.85
C THR A 191 21.45 -16.25 -10.88
N HIS A 192 20.49 -17.14 -10.63
CA HIS A 192 20.04 -18.13 -11.60
C HIS A 192 18.60 -17.87 -12.06
N CYS A 193 18.05 -16.69 -11.73
CA CYS A 193 16.68 -16.34 -12.05
C CYS A 193 16.51 -16.01 -13.53
N ALA A 194 15.29 -16.23 -14.04
CA ALA A 194 14.93 -15.89 -15.40
C ALA A 194 14.98 -14.37 -15.63
N LYS A 195 15.09 -13.97 -16.91
CA LYS A 195 14.94 -12.56 -17.28
C LYS A 195 13.49 -12.12 -17.12
N MET A 196 13.30 -10.87 -16.73
CA MET A 196 12.00 -10.25 -16.59
C MET A 196 11.45 -9.76 -17.95
N ASN A 197 10.13 -9.77 -18.11
CA ASN A 197 9.47 -9.13 -19.26
C ASN A 197 9.43 -7.61 -19.03
N LEU A 198 10.15 -6.87 -19.89
CA LEU A 198 10.24 -5.42 -19.82
C LEU A 198 9.36 -4.75 -20.90
N PRO A 199 8.87 -3.52 -20.65
CA PRO A 199 9.01 -2.75 -19.41
C PRO A 199 8.19 -3.36 -18.26
N ALA A 200 8.69 -3.21 -17.03
CA ALA A 200 7.94 -3.61 -15.86
C ALA A 200 6.63 -2.80 -15.81
N LYS A 201 5.50 -3.49 -15.71
CA LYS A 201 4.18 -2.85 -15.65
C LYS A 201 3.89 -2.27 -14.27
N TYR A 202 4.50 -2.83 -13.23
CA TYR A 202 4.20 -2.51 -11.83
C TYR A 202 5.46 -2.46 -10.97
N VAL A 203 5.33 -1.78 -9.84
CA VAL A 203 6.25 -1.87 -8.71
C VAL A 203 5.43 -2.37 -7.52
N ILE A 204 5.83 -3.48 -6.93
CA ILE A 204 5.19 -4.04 -5.74
C ILE A 204 6.08 -3.75 -4.55
N ILE A 205 5.54 -2.98 -3.60
CA ILE A 205 6.20 -2.72 -2.33
C ILE A 205 5.74 -3.75 -1.31
N ILE A 206 6.69 -4.41 -0.67
CA ILE A 206 6.46 -5.43 0.35
C ILE A 206 7.46 -5.26 1.48
N HIS A 207 7.40 -6.13 2.48
CA HIS A 207 8.40 -6.22 3.53
C HIS A 207 8.96 -7.63 3.62
N THR A 208 10.17 -7.78 4.16
CA THR A 208 10.85 -9.09 4.27
C THR A 208 10.29 -9.98 5.37
N ALA A 209 9.44 -9.43 6.25
CA ALA A 209 8.89 -10.10 7.43
C ALA A 209 9.96 -10.59 8.43
N GLY A 210 11.17 -10.03 8.38
CA GLY A 210 12.31 -10.41 9.22
C GLY A 210 12.82 -9.29 10.13
N ARG A 211 14.10 -9.38 10.51
CA ARG A 211 14.78 -8.33 11.29
C ARG A 211 14.99 -7.05 10.46
N THR A 212 15.15 -5.93 11.15
CA THR A 212 15.48 -4.62 10.56
C THR A 212 16.98 -4.34 10.68
N CYS A 213 17.47 -3.33 9.98
CA CYS A 213 18.83 -2.80 10.09
C CYS A 213 18.78 -1.27 9.99
N ASN A 214 19.67 -0.55 10.68
CA ASN A 214 19.69 0.92 10.69
C ASN A 214 21.07 1.54 10.40
N LYS A 215 22.10 0.71 10.19
CA LYS A 215 23.44 1.11 9.73
C LYS A 215 23.79 0.35 8.47
N SER A 216 24.49 1.00 7.55
CA SER A 216 24.73 0.44 6.22
C SER A 216 25.53 -0.87 6.24
N ASP A 217 26.48 -1.04 7.15
CA ASP A 217 27.24 -2.29 7.28
C ASP A 217 26.35 -3.44 7.80
N GLU A 218 25.47 -3.16 8.77
CA GLU A 218 24.49 -4.13 9.27
C GLU A 218 23.45 -4.49 8.19
N CYS A 219 23.05 -3.51 7.39
CA CYS A 219 22.12 -3.70 6.28
C CYS A 219 22.72 -4.53 5.15
N ARG A 220 24.01 -4.36 4.80
CA ARG A 220 24.71 -5.23 3.84
C ARG A 220 24.70 -6.69 4.30
N VAL A 221 25.00 -6.93 5.58
CA VAL A 221 24.95 -8.28 6.17
C VAL A 221 23.52 -8.83 6.12
N LEU A 222 22.51 -8.02 6.43
CA LEU A 222 21.13 -8.45 6.37
C LEU A 222 20.68 -8.83 4.94
N VAL A 223 21.07 -8.06 3.92
CA VAL A 223 20.75 -8.41 2.52
C VAL A 223 21.38 -9.76 2.13
N ARG A 224 22.64 -10.01 2.55
CA ARG A 224 23.29 -11.32 2.36
C ARG A 224 22.54 -12.45 3.07
N ASP A 225 22.15 -12.25 4.32
CA ASP A 225 21.41 -13.26 5.09
C ASP A 225 20.07 -13.60 4.42
N ILE A 226 19.38 -12.60 3.88
CA ILE A 226 18.13 -12.80 3.13
C ILE A 226 18.40 -13.60 1.85
N GLN A 227 19.44 -13.25 1.08
CA GLN A 227 19.81 -14.02 -0.10
C GLN A 227 20.11 -15.48 0.25
N SER A 228 20.94 -15.72 1.27
CA SER A 228 21.29 -17.07 1.73
C SER A 228 20.06 -17.84 2.20
N HIS A 229 19.12 -17.19 2.90
CA HIS A 229 17.87 -17.84 3.29
C HIS A 229 17.06 -18.29 2.06
N PHE A 230 16.85 -17.40 1.08
CA PHE A 230 16.12 -17.75 -0.13
C PHE A 230 16.78 -18.88 -0.93
N MET A 231 18.10 -18.82 -1.11
CA MET A 231 18.82 -19.81 -1.92
C MET A 231 19.01 -21.14 -1.18
N ASP A 232 19.36 -21.11 0.11
CA ASP A 232 19.78 -22.31 0.83
C ASP A 232 18.64 -23.01 1.58
N ARG A 233 17.56 -22.29 1.91
CA ARG A 233 16.40 -22.84 2.63
C ARG A 233 15.16 -22.98 1.75
N GLU A 234 14.92 -22.00 0.89
CA GLU A 234 13.71 -21.94 0.05
C GLU A 234 13.98 -22.39 -1.40
N ASP A 235 15.18 -22.89 -1.71
CA ASP A 235 15.60 -23.37 -3.04
C ASP A 235 15.29 -22.39 -4.17
N SER A 236 15.35 -21.09 -3.87
CA SER A 236 15.06 -20.02 -4.81
C SER A 236 16.30 -19.69 -5.65
N CYS A 237 16.06 -19.23 -6.87
CA CYS A 237 17.13 -18.90 -7.83
C CYS A 237 18.04 -17.73 -7.40
N ASP A 238 17.58 -16.89 -6.46
CA ASP A 238 18.28 -15.77 -5.84
C ASP A 238 17.41 -15.20 -4.68
N ILE A 239 17.80 -14.06 -4.11
CA ILE A 239 16.97 -13.20 -3.29
C ILE A 239 15.66 -12.83 -4.02
N GLY A 240 14.52 -12.99 -3.36
CA GLY A 240 13.22 -12.86 -4.05
C GLY A 240 12.81 -11.47 -4.50
N TYR A 241 13.58 -10.43 -4.17
CA TYR A 241 13.22 -9.02 -4.40
C TYR A 241 14.17 -8.36 -5.40
N ASN A 242 13.66 -7.46 -6.23
CA ASN A 242 14.47 -6.66 -7.16
C ASN A 242 15.32 -5.65 -6.42
N PHE A 243 14.75 -5.02 -5.38
CA PHE A 243 15.42 -4.03 -4.53
C PHE A 243 15.01 -4.19 -3.07
N LEU A 244 15.93 -3.89 -2.15
CA LEU A 244 15.68 -3.89 -0.72
C LEU A 244 16.01 -2.54 -0.09
N VAL A 245 15.32 -2.19 0.98
CA VAL A 245 15.48 -0.90 1.66
C VAL A 245 15.70 -1.09 3.15
N GLY A 246 16.81 -0.58 3.66
CA GLY A 246 17.13 -0.57 5.09
C GLY A 246 16.55 0.66 5.80
N GLN A 247 16.51 0.64 7.14
CA GLN A 247 16.12 1.83 7.91
C GLN A 247 17.21 2.90 7.92
N ASP A 248 18.39 2.60 7.38
CA ASP A 248 19.44 3.56 7.07
C ASP A 248 19.11 4.44 5.85
N GLY A 249 17.99 4.16 5.16
CA GLY A 249 17.52 4.96 4.02
C GLY A 249 18.24 4.67 2.71
N VAL A 250 18.98 3.57 2.65
CA VAL A 250 19.76 3.13 1.49
C VAL A 250 19.03 2.04 0.72
N VAL A 251 19.13 2.08 -0.62
CA VAL A 251 18.62 1.03 -1.52
C VAL A 251 19.73 0.01 -1.75
N TYR A 252 19.40 -1.27 -1.65
CA TYR A 252 20.27 -2.38 -1.98
C TYR A 252 19.71 -3.09 -3.21
N GLU A 253 20.55 -3.27 -4.23
CA GLU A 253 20.19 -4.03 -5.42
C GLU A 253 20.02 -5.51 -5.06
N GLY A 254 18.81 -6.05 -5.19
CA GLY A 254 18.54 -7.48 -5.12
C GLY A 254 18.79 -8.11 -6.49
N VAL A 255 17.82 -8.80 -7.09
CA VAL A 255 17.96 -9.33 -8.48
C VAL A 255 18.07 -8.22 -9.55
N GLY A 256 17.77 -6.97 -9.19
CA GLY A 256 17.94 -5.81 -10.06
C GLY A 256 16.82 -5.65 -11.09
N TRP A 257 17.04 -4.78 -12.08
CA TRP A 257 15.98 -4.30 -12.98
C TRP A 257 15.50 -5.30 -14.03
N ARG A 258 16.36 -6.25 -14.43
CA ARG A 258 16.15 -7.06 -15.65
C ARG A 258 15.89 -8.53 -15.37
N VAL A 259 15.82 -8.89 -14.09
CA VAL A 259 15.73 -10.27 -13.62
C VAL A 259 14.43 -10.41 -12.84
N GLN A 260 13.72 -11.49 -13.13
CA GLN A 260 12.47 -11.83 -12.47
C GLN A 260 12.74 -12.18 -11.00
N GLY A 261 12.03 -11.54 -10.08
CA GLY A 261 12.05 -11.88 -8.66
C GLY A 261 11.14 -13.06 -8.32
N SER A 262 10.96 -13.33 -7.03
CA SER A 262 10.01 -14.33 -6.49
C SER A 262 9.09 -13.74 -5.41
N HIS A 263 8.93 -12.42 -5.36
CA HIS A 263 8.26 -11.67 -4.28
C HIS A 263 6.73 -11.73 -4.30
N SER A 264 6.09 -11.96 -5.45
CA SER A 264 4.63 -11.87 -5.61
C SER A 264 4.14 -12.84 -6.70
N PRO A 265 3.63 -14.03 -6.31
CA PRO A 265 3.10 -15.01 -7.25
C PRO A 265 2.11 -14.39 -8.23
N GLY A 266 2.27 -14.69 -9.52
CA GLY A 266 1.44 -14.16 -10.61
C GLY A 266 1.82 -12.76 -11.14
N TYR A 267 2.82 -12.10 -10.54
CA TYR A 267 3.29 -10.77 -10.98
C TYR A 267 4.80 -10.68 -11.19
N ASN A 268 5.56 -11.70 -10.77
CA ASN A 268 7.02 -11.69 -10.78
C ASN A 268 7.65 -11.41 -12.16
N ASP A 269 6.96 -11.75 -13.25
CA ASP A 269 7.43 -11.56 -14.62
C ASP A 269 7.16 -10.14 -15.17
N ILE A 270 6.24 -9.39 -14.56
CA ILE A 270 5.76 -8.07 -15.00
C ILE A 270 5.88 -6.97 -13.93
N ALA A 271 6.29 -7.29 -12.71
CA ALA A 271 6.41 -6.35 -11.60
C ALA A 271 7.80 -6.39 -10.95
N LEU A 272 8.31 -5.23 -10.55
CA LEU A 272 9.51 -5.11 -9.73
C LEU A 272 9.15 -5.17 -8.25
N GLY A 273 9.78 -6.05 -7.49
CA GLY A 273 9.61 -6.14 -6.04
C GLY A 273 10.58 -5.23 -5.29
N LEU A 274 10.05 -4.28 -4.54
CA LEU A 274 10.78 -3.46 -3.58
C LEU A 274 10.44 -3.90 -2.15
N ALA A 275 11.39 -4.44 -1.40
CA ALA A 275 11.16 -4.91 -0.05
C ALA A 275 11.79 -4.02 1.02
N PHE A 276 10.99 -3.55 1.97
CA PHE A 276 11.51 -2.97 3.20
C PHE A 276 11.98 -4.08 4.15
N MET A 277 13.23 -3.99 4.61
CA MET A 277 13.81 -4.97 5.53
C MET A 277 13.18 -4.82 6.92
N GLY A 278 12.29 -5.74 7.29
CA GLY A 278 11.50 -5.71 8.53
C GLY A 278 10.11 -6.33 8.40
N THR A 279 9.30 -6.25 9.46
CA THR A 279 7.92 -6.82 9.50
C THR A 279 6.82 -5.79 9.26
N PHE A 280 7.00 -4.51 9.63
CA PHE A 280 6.10 -3.36 9.38
C PHE A 280 4.57 -3.55 9.54
N SER A 281 4.13 -4.57 10.28
CA SER A 281 2.73 -4.83 10.61
C SER A 281 2.26 -3.88 11.72
N GLY A 282 1.96 -2.63 11.37
CA GLY A 282 1.33 -1.64 12.27
C GLY A 282 2.03 -0.28 12.35
N THR A 283 3.34 -0.26 12.13
CA THR A 283 4.17 0.94 12.02
C THR A 283 4.76 0.97 10.62
N PRO A 284 4.47 2.01 9.81
CA PRO A 284 5.02 2.10 8.46
C PRO A 284 6.55 2.20 8.50
N PRO A 285 7.25 1.87 7.40
CA PRO A 285 8.66 2.23 7.26
C PRO A 285 8.85 3.72 7.50
N ASN A 286 10.05 4.12 7.94
CA ASN A 286 10.38 5.52 8.21
C ASN A 286 9.85 6.41 7.07
N ALA A 287 8.98 7.37 7.40
CA ALA A 287 8.23 8.16 6.42
C ALA A 287 9.14 8.88 5.42
N ALA A 288 10.34 9.29 5.86
CA ALA A 288 11.36 9.89 4.99
C ALA A 288 11.87 8.91 3.92
N ILE A 289 11.88 7.60 4.21
CA ILE A 289 12.29 6.55 3.28
C ILE A 289 11.17 6.26 2.28
N VAL A 290 9.92 6.22 2.72
CA VAL A 290 8.77 6.03 1.81
C VAL A 290 8.64 7.23 0.84
N GLU A 291 8.79 8.45 1.35
CA GLU A 291 8.69 9.69 0.56
C GLU A 291 9.85 9.87 -0.42
N LYS A 292 11.08 9.56 0.01
CA LYS A 292 12.27 9.57 -0.87
C LYS A 292 12.10 8.58 -2.03
N PHE A 293 11.54 7.40 -1.78
CA PHE A 293 11.40 6.36 -2.80
C PHE A 293 10.21 6.55 -3.76
N GLN A 294 9.09 7.11 -3.30
CA GLN A 294 7.93 7.43 -4.15
C GLN A 294 8.28 8.34 -5.33
N VAL A 295 9.31 9.14 -5.15
CA VAL A 295 9.85 10.07 -6.13
C VAL A 295 10.79 9.39 -7.13
N GLU A 296 11.51 8.36 -6.70
CA GLU A 296 12.78 7.96 -7.31
C GLU A 296 12.68 6.73 -8.22
N ILE A 297 11.74 5.81 -7.97
CA ILE A 297 11.55 4.59 -8.80
C ILE A 297 10.77 4.90 -10.10
N SER A 298 10.01 5.99 -10.13
CA SER A 298 9.32 6.49 -11.32
C SER A 298 10.25 6.65 -12.53
N GLY A 299 11.55 6.85 -12.30
CA GLY A 299 12.56 7.07 -13.35
C GLY A 299 13.19 5.82 -13.98
N TYR A 300 12.94 4.61 -13.46
CA TYR A 300 13.67 3.40 -13.89
C TYR A 300 12.77 2.27 -14.44
N ALA A 301 11.44 2.36 -14.28
CA ALA A 301 10.50 1.32 -14.70
C ALA A 301 9.96 1.48 -16.14
N SER A 302 10.55 2.38 -16.94
CA SER A 302 10.17 2.66 -18.34
C SER A 302 11.24 2.22 -19.33
#